data_AF-A0A8C9GHA4-F1
#
_entry.id   AF-A0A8C9GHA4-F1
#
_cell.length_a   1.000
_cell.length_b   1.000
_cell.length_c   1.000
_cell.angle_alpha   90.00
_cell.angle_beta   90.00
_cell.angle_gamma   90.00
#
_symmetry.space_group_name_H-M   'P 1'
#
loop_
_entity.id
_entity.type
_entity.pdbx_description
1 polymer ?
#
loop_
_entity_poly.entity_id
_entity_poly.type
_entity_poly.pdbx_seq_one_letter_code
_entity_poly.pdbx_strand_id
1 'polypeptide(L)'
;MRLGSGTFATCCVAIEVLGIAVFLRGFFPAPVRSSARAEHGAQPPAPEPSAGASSNWTTLPSPLFSKVVIVLIDALRDDFVFGSKGVKFMPYTTYLVEKGASHSFVAEAKPPTVTMPRIKVSWL
;
A
#
# COMPACT_ATOMS: atom_id res chain seq x y z
N MET A 1 -41.89 7.61 33.00
CA MET A 1 -41.04 6.40 33.15
C MET A 1 -39.66 6.86 33.60
N ARG A 2 -39.27 6.60 34.86
CA ARG A 2 -37.95 6.98 35.37
C ARG A 2 -36.97 5.86 35.01
N LEU A 3 -36.15 6.07 33.98
CA LEU A 3 -35.09 5.12 33.65
C LEU A 3 -34.10 5.12 34.81
N GLY A 4 -33.80 3.94 35.37
CA GLY A 4 -32.85 3.83 36.47
C GLY A 4 -31.49 4.36 36.04
N SER A 5 -30.82 5.12 36.90
CA SER A 5 -29.49 5.69 36.64
C SER A 5 -28.49 4.63 36.12
N GLY A 6 -28.59 3.39 36.61
CA GLY A 6 -27.81 2.25 36.13
C GLY A 6 -28.07 1.89 34.66
N THR A 7 -29.33 1.90 34.21
CA THR A 7 -29.68 1.61 32.81
C THR A 7 -29.07 2.66 31.86
N PHE A 8 -29.09 3.93 32.27
CA PHE A 8 -28.49 5.02 31.50
C PHE A 8 -26.96 4.86 31.42
N ALA A 9 -26.30 4.56 32.54
CA ALA A 9 -24.86 4.31 32.58
C ALA A 9 -24.45 3.12 31.68
N THR A 10 -25.20 2.01 31.69
CA THR A 10 -24.94 0.88 30.79
C THR A 10 -25.12 1.26 29.32
N CYS A 11 -26.10 2.09 28.96
CA CYS A 11 -26.27 2.55 27.59
C CYS A 11 -25.08 3.42 27.13
N CYS A 12 -24.57 4.31 27.99
CA CYS A 12 -23.40 5.13 27.67
C CYS A 12 -22.16 4.27 27.40
N VAL A 13 -21.87 3.31 28.27
CA VAL A 13 -20.73 2.40 28.10
C VAL A 13 -20.86 1.57 26.81
N ALA A 14 -22.07 1.10 26.48
CA ALA A 14 -22.30 0.36 25.24
C ALA A 14 -22.01 1.20 23.98
N ILE A 15 -22.38 2.49 23.99
CA ILE A 15 -22.13 3.40 22.87
C ILE A 15 -20.63 3.68 22.72
N GLU A 16 -19.89 3.85 23.83
CA GLU A 16 -18.44 4.05 23.79
C GLU A 16 -17.71 2.83 23.21
N VAL A 17 -18.07 1.62 23.65
CA VAL A 17 -17.49 0.37 23.13
C VAL A 17 -17.79 0.23 21.63
N LEU A 18 -19.00 0.56 21.19
CA LEU A 18 -19.36 0.55 19.77
C LEU A 18 -18.53 1.56 18.97
N GLY A 19 -18.37 2.78 19.50
CA GLY A 19 -17.54 3.82 18.88
C GLY A 19 -16.08 3.40 18.72
N ILE A 20 -15.51 2.78 19.75
CA ILE A 20 -14.14 2.24 19.71
C ILE A 20 -14.06 1.13 18.65
N ALA A 21 -15.02 0.20 18.60
CA ALA A 21 -15.01 -0.88 17.61
C ALA A 21 -15.08 -0.37 16.17
N VAL A 22 -15.93 0.62 15.89
CA VAL A 22 -16.03 1.26 14.57
C VAL A 22 -14.76 2.03 14.24
N PHE A 23 -14.20 2.77 15.20
CA PHE A 23 -12.94 3.50 15.03
C PHE A 23 -11.80 2.55 14.72
N LEU A 24 -11.64 1.45 15.47
CA LEU A 24 -10.59 0.46 15.21
C LEU A 24 -10.76 -0.21 13.84
N ARG A 25 -11.99 -0.53 13.42
CA ARG A 25 -12.27 -1.11 12.11
C ARG A 25 -11.99 -0.15 10.94
N GLY A 26 -12.27 1.13 11.12
CA GLY A 26 -12.10 2.15 10.07
C GLY A 26 -10.71 2.80 10.04
N PHE A 27 -10.09 2.98 11.20
CA PHE A 27 -8.79 3.64 11.34
C PHE A 27 -7.62 2.71 11.00
N PHE A 28 -7.74 1.43 11.35
CA PHE A 28 -6.78 0.42 10.91
C PHE A 28 -7.36 -0.27 9.68
N PRO A 29 -6.88 0.03 8.46
CA PRO A 29 -7.24 -0.76 7.30
C PRO A 29 -6.84 -2.20 7.61
N ALA A 30 -7.83 -3.06 7.87
CA ALA A 30 -7.59 -4.47 8.06
C ALA A 30 -6.83 -4.94 6.80
N PRO A 31 -5.62 -5.51 6.94
CA PRO A 31 -4.92 -6.01 5.78
C PRO A 31 -5.87 -7.00 5.12
N VAL A 32 -6.30 -6.67 3.90
CA VAL A 32 -6.93 -7.64 3.02
C VAL A 32 -5.80 -8.62 2.76
N ARG A 33 -5.67 -9.61 3.63
CA ARG A 33 -4.82 -10.76 3.38
C ARG A 33 -5.47 -11.37 2.17
N SER A 34 -4.94 -11.03 1.00
CA SER A 34 -5.11 -11.82 -0.20
C SER A 34 -4.65 -13.21 0.19
N SER A 35 -5.59 -14.02 0.66
CA SER A 35 -5.39 -15.43 0.89
C SER A 35 -5.36 -16.10 -0.48
N ALA A 36 -4.45 -15.67 -1.34
CA ALA A 36 -3.85 -16.54 -2.32
C ALA A 36 -2.86 -17.41 -1.53
N ARG A 37 -3.43 -18.32 -0.74
CA ARG A 37 -2.75 -19.50 -0.23
C ARG A 37 -2.22 -20.18 -1.49
N ALA A 38 -0.91 -20.07 -1.71
CA ALA A 38 -0.20 -20.85 -2.72
C ALA A 38 -0.24 -22.31 -2.27
N GLU A 39 -1.39 -22.97 -2.45
CA GLU A 39 -1.46 -24.42 -2.49
C GLU A 39 -0.71 -24.82 -3.76
N HIS A 40 0.56 -25.20 -3.59
CA HIS A 40 1.23 -26.12 -4.48
C HIS A 40 0.41 -27.43 -4.47
N GLY A 41 -0.53 -27.56 -5.39
CA GLY A 41 -1.38 -28.74 -5.51
C GLY A 41 -2.02 -28.75 -6.89
N ALA A 42 -1.71 -29.76 -7.67
CA ALA A 42 -2.09 -29.91 -9.06
C ALA A 42 -3.61 -29.92 -9.31
N GLN A 43 -3.99 -29.45 -10.52
CA GLN A 43 -5.20 -29.78 -11.32
C GLN A 43 -6.43 -28.83 -11.24
N PRO A 44 -7.31 -28.85 -12.27
CA PRO A 44 -7.36 -27.99 -13.46
C PRO A 44 -8.35 -26.79 -13.30
N PRO A 45 -8.28 -25.73 -14.14
CA PRO A 45 -9.06 -24.52 -13.92
C PRO A 45 -10.54 -24.69 -14.31
N ALA A 46 -11.44 -24.28 -13.42
CA ALA A 46 -12.88 -24.14 -13.65
C ALA A 46 -13.28 -22.65 -13.53
N PRO A 47 -14.37 -22.21 -14.20
CA PRO A 47 -14.42 -20.94 -14.93
C PRO A 47 -14.76 -19.71 -14.07
N GLU A 48 -14.13 -18.57 -14.38
CA GLU A 48 -14.37 -17.28 -13.71
C GLU A 48 -15.69 -16.62 -14.15
N PRO A 49 -16.39 -15.89 -13.25
CA PRO A 49 -17.67 -15.28 -13.54
C PRO A 49 -17.51 -13.98 -14.35
N SER A 50 -18.42 -13.83 -15.32
CA SER A 50 -18.44 -12.84 -16.38
C SER A 50 -18.29 -11.38 -15.93
N ALA A 51 -17.14 -10.77 -16.21
CA ALA A 51 -17.03 -9.34 -16.46
C ALA A 51 -17.23 -9.11 -17.97
N GLY A 52 -18.17 -8.24 -18.31
CA GLY A 52 -18.60 -7.99 -19.67
C GLY A 52 -17.50 -7.46 -20.60
N ALA A 53 -17.78 -7.65 -21.90
CA ALA A 53 -17.04 -7.22 -23.07
C ALA A 53 -15.80 -8.05 -23.43
N SER A 54 -16.03 -9.04 -24.30
CA SER A 54 -15.01 -9.73 -25.08
C SER A 54 -14.12 -8.74 -25.84
N SER A 55 -12.95 -8.43 -25.31
CA SER A 55 -11.84 -7.91 -26.10
C SER A 55 -10.84 -9.05 -26.33
N ASN A 56 -10.34 -9.13 -27.55
CA ASN A 56 -9.61 -10.26 -28.13
C ASN A 56 -8.20 -10.41 -27.51
N TRP A 57 -8.12 -10.74 -26.22
CA TRP A 57 -6.88 -10.91 -25.42
C TRP A 57 -6.42 -12.37 -25.33
N THR A 58 -6.80 -13.21 -26.29
CA THR A 58 -6.59 -14.67 -26.27
C THR A 58 -5.13 -15.12 -26.42
N THR A 59 -4.16 -14.20 -26.44
CA THR A 59 -2.75 -14.55 -26.28
C THR A 59 -2.10 -13.48 -25.42
N LEU A 60 -2.14 -13.68 -24.10
CA LEU A 60 -1.28 -12.93 -23.19
C LEU A 60 0.18 -13.18 -23.63
N PRO A 61 0.95 -12.13 -23.95
CA PRO A 61 2.36 -12.31 -24.29
C PRO A 61 3.08 -12.98 -23.13
N SER A 62 4.10 -13.79 -23.44
CA SER A 62 4.93 -14.42 -22.42
C SER A 62 5.45 -13.35 -21.45
N PRO A 63 5.27 -13.53 -20.13
CA PRO A 63 5.62 -12.50 -19.15
C PRO A 63 7.10 -12.14 -19.28
N LEU A 64 7.39 -10.86 -19.49
CA LEU A 64 8.76 -10.34 -19.65
C LEU A 64 9.61 -10.53 -18.39
N PHE A 65 8.97 -10.68 -17.23
CA PHE A 65 9.63 -10.87 -15.94
C PHE A 65 8.94 -11.97 -15.14
N SER A 66 9.71 -12.90 -14.59
CA SER A 66 9.16 -13.96 -13.72
C SER A 66 8.77 -13.44 -12.34
N LYS A 67 9.46 -12.40 -11.85
CA LYS A 67 9.23 -11.77 -10.54
C LYS A 67 9.59 -10.28 -10.60
N VAL A 68 8.76 -9.44 -10.00
CA VAL A 68 8.99 -8.00 -9.86
C VAL A 68 8.98 -7.66 -8.38
N VAL A 69 9.98 -6.92 -7.91
CA VAL A 69 10.10 -6.46 -6.52
C VAL A 69 10.07 -4.94 -6.51
N ILE A 70 9.10 -4.37 -5.79
CA ILE A 70 9.00 -2.92 -5.58
C ILE A 70 9.54 -2.63 -4.17
N VAL A 71 10.58 -1.79 -4.09
CA VAL A 71 11.18 -1.35 -2.82
C VAL A 71 10.89 0.14 -2.66
N LEU A 72 10.11 0.48 -1.64
CA LEU A 72 9.84 1.87 -1.26
C LEU A 72 10.72 2.24 -0.06
N ILE A 73 11.55 3.27 -0.22
CA ILE A 73 12.43 3.77 0.84
C ILE A 73 11.92 5.15 1.24
N ASP A 74 11.53 5.30 2.50
CA ASP A 74 11.05 6.57 3.01
C ASP A 74 12.18 7.61 3.08
N ALA A 75 11.86 8.87 2.73
CA ALA A 75 12.77 10.01 2.78
C ALA A 75 14.13 9.82 2.05
N LEU A 76 14.19 9.01 0.99
CA LEU A 76 15.39 8.86 0.17
C LEU A 76 15.58 10.08 -0.73
N ARG A 77 16.40 11.01 -0.28
CA ARG A 77 16.80 12.19 -1.05
C ARG A 77 17.76 11.81 -2.18
N ASP A 78 17.74 12.60 -3.24
CA ASP A 78 18.61 12.44 -4.41
C ASP A 78 20.10 12.53 -4.05
N ASP A 79 20.48 13.43 -3.13
CA ASP A 79 21.88 13.63 -2.71
C ASP A 79 22.50 12.42 -2.00
N PHE A 80 21.69 11.53 -1.45
CA PHE A 80 22.15 10.30 -0.83
C PHE A 80 22.54 9.22 -1.84
N VAL A 81 21.98 9.26 -3.06
CA VAL A 81 22.16 8.21 -4.07
C VAL A 81 23.06 8.68 -5.21
N PHE A 82 22.86 9.90 -5.71
CA PHE A 82 23.54 10.42 -6.90
C PHE A 82 24.75 11.31 -6.59
N GLY A 83 24.95 11.69 -5.31
CA GLY A 83 26.06 12.53 -4.88
C GLY A 83 27.29 11.74 -4.43
N SER A 84 28.31 12.46 -3.95
CA SER A 84 29.52 11.88 -3.32
C SER A 84 29.19 10.99 -2.11
N LYS A 85 28.05 11.23 -1.46
CA LYS A 85 27.51 10.37 -0.40
C LYS A 85 27.08 8.99 -0.94
N GLY A 86 26.52 8.91 -2.14
CA GLY A 86 26.12 7.65 -2.77
C GLY A 86 27.30 6.72 -3.02
N VAL A 87 28.39 7.26 -3.56
CA VAL A 87 29.65 6.50 -3.77
C VAL A 87 30.17 5.91 -2.45
N LYS A 88 30.04 6.66 -1.35
CA LYS A 88 30.55 6.25 -0.03
C LYS A 88 29.62 5.28 0.71
N PHE A 89 28.31 5.51 0.68
CA PHE A 89 27.34 4.83 1.54
C PHE A 89 26.42 3.86 0.78
N MET A 90 26.28 4.00 -0.54
CA MET A 90 25.48 3.14 -1.41
C MET A 90 26.25 2.69 -2.67
N PRO A 91 27.45 2.11 -2.53
CA PRO A 91 28.32 1.80 -3.66
C PRO A 91 27.70 0.84 -4.67
N TYR A 92 26.84 -0.09 -4.21
CA TYR A 92 26.14 -1.03 -5.08
C TYR A 92 25.11 -0.32 -5.98
N THR A 93 24.32 0.59 -5.41
CA THR A 93 23.33 1.36 -6.18
C THR A 93 24.04 2.26 -7.18
N THR A 94 25.10 2.95 -6.77
CA THR A 94 25.91 3.77 -7.67
C THR A 94 26.53 2.94 -8.80
N TYR A 95 27.07 1.75 -8.51
CA TYR A 95 27.59 0.83 -9.52
C TYR A 95 26.53 0.43 -10.56
N LEU A 96 25.29 0.13 -10.13
CA LEU A 96 24.20 -0.23 -11.04
C LEU A 96 23.78 0.94 -11.94
N VAL A 97 23.85 2.18 -11.43
CA VAL A 97 23.58 3.39 -12.20
C VAL A 97 24.70 3.64 -13.21
N GLU A 98 25.96 3.58 -12.78
CA GLU A 98 27.14 3.82 -13.63
C GLU A 98 27.31 2.77 -14.74
N LYS A 99 26.96 1.51 -14.47
CA LYS A 99 27.02 0.43 -15.46
C LYS A 99 25.85 0.45 -16.45
N GLY A 100 24.87 1.34 -16.28
CA GLY A 100 23.68 1.41 -17.13
C GLY A 100 22.72 0.23 -16.97
N ALA A 101 22.86 -0.55 -15.88
CA ALA A 101 21.96 -1.66 -15.56
C ALA A 101 20.69 -1.20 -14.81
N SER A 102 20.56 0.10 -14.56
CA SER A 102 19.39 0.71 -13.90
C SER A 102 19.01 2.03 -14.56
N HIS A 103 17.72 2.37 -14.48
CA HIS A 103 17.21 3.68 -14.86
C HIS A 103 16.90 4.48 -13.61
N SER A 104 17.63 5.58 -13.42
CA SER A 104 17.46 6.49 -12.30
C SER A 104 16.63 7.72 -12.68
N PHE A 105 15.70 8.12 -11.82
CA PHE A 105 14.90 9.32 -11.96
C PHE A 105 14.88 10.10 -10.64
N VAL A 106 14.99 11.42 -10.71
CA VAL A 106 14.85 12.32 -9.56
C VAL A 106 13.44 12.91 -9.60
N ALA A 107 12.61 12.51 -8.65
CA ALA A 107 11.26 13.06 -8.52
C ALA A 107 11.31 14.36 -7.69
N GLU A 108 10.76 15.44 -8.24
CA GLU A 108 10.58 16.69 -7.52
C GLU A 108 9.31 16.60 -6.65
N ALA A 109 9.47 16.67 -5.33
CA ALA A 109 8.34 16.76 -4.41
C ALA A 109 8.02 18.23 -4.13
N LYS A 110 6.85 18.70 -4.58
CA LYS A 110 6.37 20.06 -4.28
C LYS A 110 6.09 20.21 -2.78
N PRO A 111 6.35 21.39 -2.18
CA PRO A 111 5.98 21.64 -0.79
C PRO A 111 4.46 21.46 -0.56
N PRO A 112 4.02 20.97 0.60
CA PRO A 112 4.81 20.57 1.77
C PRO A 112 5.24 19.09 1.69
N THR A 113 6.54 18.83 1.76
CA THR A 113 7.13 17.49 1.75
C THR A 113 7.05 16.87 3.15
N VAL A 114 5.82 16.60 3.59
CA VAL A 114 5.56 15.87 4.84
C VAL A 114 5.15 14.45 4.47
N THR A 115 5.80 13.45 5.06
CA THR A 115 5.52 12.01 4.83
C THR A 115 4.19 11.50 5.38
N MET A 116 3.27 12.43 5.67
CA MET A 116 1.82 12.25 5.64
C MET A 116 1.20 13.64 5.44
N PRO A 117 0.60 13.98 4.29
CA PRO A 117 -0.45 14.99 4.30
C PRO A 117 -1.71 14.26 4.74
N ARG A 118 -1.89 14.03 6.05
CA ARG A 118 -3.18 13.55 6.54
C ARG A 118 -4.21 14.59 6.16
N ILE A 119 -4.95 14.30 5.10
CA ILE A 119 -6.31 14.74 4.79
C ILE A 119 -6.76 15.86 5.74
N LYS A 120 -6.44 17.09 5.36
CA LYS A 120 -7.23 18.25 5.77
C LYS A 120 -7.22 19.25 4.63
N VAL A 121 -7.92 18.89 3.56
CA VAL A 121 -8.56 19.91 2.72
C VAL A 121 -9.71 20.43 3.58
N SER A 122 -9.43 21.45 4.39
CA SER A 122 -10.51 22.34 4.81
C SER A 122 -10.75 23.25 3.62
N TRP A 123 -11.85 23.01 2.94
CA TRP A 123 -12.43 23.95 2.00
C TRP A 123 -12.44 25.36 2.61
N LEU A 124 -11.81 26.30 1.92
CA LEU A 124 -12.15 27.72 1.90
C LEU A 124 -11.67 28.29 0.57
#